data_AF-A0A0C2ZGX5-F1
#
_entry.id   AF-A0A0C2ZGX5-F1
#
_cell.length_a   1.000
_cell.length_b   1.000
_cell.length_c   1.000
_cell.angle_alpha   90.00
_cell.angle_beta   90.00
_cell.angle_gamma   90.00
#
_symmetry.space_group_name_H-M   'P 1'
#
loop_
_entity.id
_entity.type
_entity.pdbx_description
1 polymer ?
#
loop_
_entity_poly.entity_id
_entity_poly.type
_entity_poly.pdbx_seq_one_letter_code
_entity_poly.pdbx_strand_id
1 'polypeptide(L)'
;MATIKIQINHEKTISTRQLATILYNQIGEVYDIDEEKMKDYFEILSIILLPNDTFVTVLTFELPELPTRDIELKDIVITFLQSVERIEGVINIVKTNDTIFQKMSLEYYEKITIVEMEMRNVLNYILNYDDRRITSDLFKEFGIKVAEDLTAEKIKKNYENGLFYILFKDYKSFLDIEPLNANDITKLLQDSQINSFEEFKSKLRKKINEDRHLGFLASVEKQFSQLDNIRNSIMHIHSLSEGEISNFEKIMNDTEFDKSLLTLINDFWNNEQNELKQKTTLKIIESVIKDIFENSTFEEGKLIITKDFGDDILSEYESLEDLQNDIIAYGNDGLEIDYNLTSEDEIQIKEIVKEYWERLS
;
A
#
# COMPACT_ATOMS: atom_id res chain seq x y z
N MET A 1 28.96 -13.55 -1.51
CA MET A 1 29.59 -13.75 -2.83
C MET A 1 28.46 -13.94 -3.83
N ALA A 2 28.55 -13.31 -4.99
CA ALA A 2 27.51 -13.43 -6.02
C ALA A 2 27.80 -14.65 -6.89
N THR A 3 26.79 -15.49 -7.09
CA THR A 3 26.91 -16.78 -7.75
C THR A 3 25.81 -16.93 -8.79
N ILE A 4 26.20 -17.30 -10.01
CA ILE A 4 25.27 -17.57 -11.10
C ILE A 4 25.56 -18.96 -11.65
N LYS A 5 24.53 -19.79 -11.72
CA LYS A 5 24.64 -21.15 -12.28
C LYS A 5 24.05 -21.14 -13.67
N ILE A 6 24.85 -21.54 -14.65
CA ILE A 6 24.51 -21.51 -16.06
C ILE A 6 24.55 -22.91 -16.62
N GLN A 7 23.57 -23.23 -17.45
CA GLN A 7 23.55 -24.41 -18.31
C GLN A 7 23.72 -23.95 -19.75
N ILE A 8 24.67 -24.52 -20.47
CA ILE A 8 24.92 -24.25 -21.89
C ILE A 8 24.67 -25.54 -22.64
N ASN A 9 23.77 -25.53 -23.62
CA ASN A 9 23.60 -26.64 -24.55
C ASN A 9 24.36 -26.31 -25.84
N HIS A 10 25.18 -27.24 -26.33
CA HIS A 10 26.08 -27.01 -27.47
C HIS A 10 26.38 -28.29 -28.26
N GLU A 11 26.73 -28.14 -29.53
CA GLU A 11 27.08 -29.23 -30.44
C GLU A 11 28.54 -29.71 -30.28
N LYS A 12 29.40 -28.85 -29.73
CA LYS A 12 30.85 -29.08 -29.60
C LYS A 12 31.30 -28.64 -28.21
N THR A 13 32.08 -29.48 -27.54
CA THR A 13 32.60 -29.19 -26.20
C THR A 13 33.23 -27.80 -26.09
N ILE A 14 32.72 -26.99 -25.18
CA ILE A 14 33.28 -25.67 -24.86
C ILE A 14 34.40 -25.85 -23.83
N SER A 15 35.58 -25.33 -24.14
CA SER A 15 36.72 -25.41 -23.22
C SER A 15 36.67 -24.31 -22.15
N THR A 16 37.18 -24.62 -20.96
CA THR A 16 37.41 -23.65 -19.87
C THR A 16 38.21 -22.44 -20.35
N ARG A 17 39.19 -22.65 -21.23
CA ARG A 17 40.00 -21.57 -21.81
C ARG A 17 39.17 -20.60 -22.62
N GLN A 18 38.26 -21.08 -23.48
CA GLN A 18 37.38 -20.21 -24.26
C GLN A 18 36.51 -19.33 -23.36
N LEU A 19 35.96 -19.90 -22.27
CA LEU A 19 35.19 -19.14 -21.29
C LEU A 19 36.05 -18.10 -20.55
N ALA A 20 37.29 -18.47 -20.18
CA ALA A 20 38.24 -17.58 -19.51
C ALA A 20 38.60 -16.38 -20.40
N THR A 21 38.91 -16.63 -21.68
CA THR A 21 39.23 -15.59 -22.64
C THR A 21 38.05 -14.64 -22.85
N ILE A 22 36.81 -15.17 -22.92
CA ILE A 22 35.62 -14.32 -23.02
C ILE A 22 35.52 -13.40 -21.81
N LEU A 23 35.65 -13.92 -20.59
CA LEU A 23 35.58 -13.11 -19.38
C LEU A 23 36.73 -12.10 -19.28
N TYR A 24 37.94 -12.51 -19.65
CA TYR A 24 39.11 -11.63 -19.73
C TYR A 24 38.86 -10.43 -20.63
N ASN A 25 38.26 -10.64 -21.81
CA ASN A 25 37.93 -9.55 -22.73
C ASN A 25 36.87 -8.59 -22.17
N GLN A 26 36.08 -9.01 -21.17
CA GLN A 26 35.08 -8.15 -20.53
C GLN A 26 35.66 -7.34 -19.36
N ILE A 27 36.48 -7.96 -18.52
CA ILE A 27 36.92 -7.36 -17.25
C ILE A 27 38.43 -7.48 -16.99
N GLY A 28 39.15 -8.35 -17.69
CA GLY A 28 40.56 -8.62 -17.44
C GLY A 28 41.47 -7.42 -17.66
N GLU A 29 41.35 -6.77 -18.82
CA GLU A 29 42.17 -5.59 -19.13
C GLU A 29 41.82 -4.40 -18.23
N VAL A 30 40.52 -4.21 -17.94
CA VAL A 30 40.02 -3.07 -17.16
C VAL A 30 40.49 -3.12 -15.70
N TYR A 31 40.59 -4.34 -15.14
CA TYR A 31 40.89 -4.56 -13.73
C TYR A 31 42.29 -5.13 -13.46
N ASP A 32 43.16 -5.17 -14.49
CA ASP A 32 44.52 -5.73 -14.41
C ASP A 32 44.56 -7.17 -13.87
N ILE A 33 43.59 -7.99 -14.31
CA ILE A 33 43.46 -9.40 -13.92
C ILE A 33 44.01 -10.29 -15.04
N ASP A 34 45.04 -11.07 -14.74
CA ASP A 34 45.65 -12.03 -15.67
C ASP A 34 44.64 -13.07 -16.21
N GLU A 35 44.76 -13.43 -17.50
CA GLU A 35 43.86 -14.38 -18.18
C GLU A 35 43.85 -15.74 -17.50
N GLU A 36 45.00 -16.19 -17.00
CA GLU A 36 45.10 -17.47 -16.27
C GLU A 36 44.28 -17.46 -14.97
N LYS A 37 44.18 -16.30 -14.30
CA LYS A 37 43.37 -16.15 -13.09
C LYS A 37 41.87 -16.12 -13.38
N MET A 38 41.44 -15.88 -14.61
CA MET A 38 40.01 -15.88 -14.96
C MET A 38 39.36 -17.24 -14.79
N LYS A 39 40.14 -18.33 -14.86
CA LYS A 39 39.64 -19.69 -14.61
C LYS A 39 39.13 -19.88 -13.18
N ASP A 40 39.60 -19.07 -12.24
CA ASP A 40 39.17 -19.14 -10.83
C ASP A 40 37.78 -18.52 -10.61
N TYR A 41 37.24 -17.82 -11.62
CA TYR A 41 35.94 -17.14 -11.56
C TYR A 41 34.79 -18.03 -11.99
N PHE A 42 35.07 -19.23 -12.50
CA PHE A 42 34.04 -20.20 -12.82
C PHE A 42 34.49 -21.65 -12.63
N GLU A 43 33.57 -22.45 -12.14
CA GLU A 43 33.74 -23.88 -11.95
C GLU A 43 32.84 -24.62 -12.93
N ILE A 44 33.42 -25.47 -13.79
CA ILE A 44 32.63 -26.41 -14.59
C ILE A 44 32.26 -27.59 -13.70
N LEU A 45 30.98 -27.66 -13.32
CA LEU A 45 30.46 -28.71 -12.45
C LEU A 45 30.26 -30.03 -13.19
N SER A 46 29.80 -29.96 -14.44
CA SER A 46 29.58 -31.16 -15.26
C SER A 46 29.57 -30.84 -16.75
N ILE A 47 29.95 -31.86 -17.52
CA ILE A 47 29.78 -31.90 -18.98
C ILE A 47 29.10 -33.24 -19.30
N ILE A 48 27.94 -33.20 -19.93
CA ILE A 48 27.10 -34.36 -20.18
C ILE A 48 26.86 -34.49 -21.68
N LEU A 49 27.18 -35.64 -22.26
CA LEU A 49 26.77 -35.98 -23.63
C LEU A 49 25.30 -36.45 -23.62
N LEU A 50 24.48 -35.85 -24.47
CA LEU A 50 23.07 -36.19 -24.64
C LEU A 50 22.87 -37.23 -25.77
N PRO A 51 21.72 -37.93 -25.80
CA PRO A 51 21.43 -38.95 -26.81
C PRO A 51 21.36 -38.46 -28.27
N ASN A 52 21.27 -37.15 -28.49
CA ASN A 52 21.23 -36.51 -29.81
C ASN A 52 22.61 -35.99 -30.26
N ASP A 53 23.70 -36.51 -29.68
CA ASP A 53 25.08 -36.11 -29.94
C ASP A 53 25.40 -34.63 -29.64
N THR A 54 24.60 -34.00 -28.77
CA THR A 54 24.87 -32.66 -28.22
C THR A 54 25.35 -32.76 -26.78
N PHE A 55 25.90 -31.67 -26.25
CA PHE A 55 26.44 -31.60 -24.91
C PHE A 55 25.68 -30.58 -24.06
N VAL A 56 25.66 -30.84 -22.76
CA VAL A 56 25.26 -29.90 -21.73
C VAL A 56 26.46 -29.62 -20.83
N THR A 57 26.88 -28.37 -20.75
CA THR A 57 27.85 -27.92 -19.76
C THR A 57 27.13 -27.15 -18.66
N VAL A 58 27.29 -27.59 -17.41
CA VAL A 58 26.82 -26.85 -16.24
C VAL A 58 28.02 -26.22 -15.57
N LEU A 59 27.96 -24.91 -15.37
CA LEU A 59 29.01 -24.15 -14.68
C LEU A 59 28.43 -23.20 -13.65
N THR A 60 29.23 -22.95 -12.62
CA THR A 60 28.99 -21.90 -11.65
C THR A 60 29.95 -20.77 -11.95
N PHE A 61 29.44 -19.55 -11.95
CA PHE A 61 30.16 -18.32 -12.15
C PHE A 61 30.16 -17.54 -10.85
N GLU A 62 31.35 -17.29 -10.29
CA GLU A 62 31.56 -16.59 -9.02
C GLU A 62 32.47 -15.40 -9.27
N LEU A 63 31.86 -14.21 -9.29
CA LEU A 63 32.62 -12.98 -9.38
C LEU A 63 32.95 -12.45 -7.97
N PRO A 64 34.24 -12.20 -7.67
CA PRO A 64 34.63 -11.46 -6.48
C PRO A 64 34.16 -10.01 -6.56
N GLU A 65 34.21 -9.30 -5.44
CA GLU A 65 33.98 -7.85 -5.44
C GLU A 65 35.14 -7.15 -6.16
N LEU A 66 34.84 -6.54 -7.31
CA LEU A 66 35.82 -5.79 -8.09
C LEU A 66 36.12 -4.43 -7.41
N PRO A 67 37.37 -3.95 -7.41
CA PRO A 67 37.81 -2.78 -6.62
C PRO A 67 37.14 -1.45 -6.99
N THR A 68 36.75 -1.29 -8.26
CA THR A 68 36.09 -0.08 -8.80
C THR A 68 34.84 -0.50 -9.58
N ARG A 69 33.65 -0.32 -9.00
CA ARG A 69 32.39 -0.66 -9.68
C ARG A 69 31.92 0.50 -10.56
N ASP A 70 32.63 0.75 -11.66
CA ASP A 70 32.10 1.61 -12.73
C ASP A 70 31.06 0.85 -13.58
N ILE A 71 31.07 -0.49 -13.53
CA ILE A 71 30.16 -1.39 -14.25
C ILE A 71 29.42 -2.26 -13.23
N GLU A 72 28.11 -2.39 -13.40
CA GLU A 72 27.31 -3.27 -12.55
C GLU A 72 27.59 -4.74 -12.83
N LEU A 73 27.56 -5.56 -11.78
CA LEU A 73 27.82 -7.00 -11.88
C LEU A 73 26.87 -7.71 -12.85
N LYS A 74 25.62 -7.24 -12.92
CA LYS A 74 24.59 -7.72 -13.83
C LYS A 74 25.03 -7.56 -15.30
N ASP A 75 25.64 -6.44 -15.64
CA ASP A 75 26.02 -6.11 -17.02
C ASP A 75 27.20 -6.97 -17.49
N ILE A 76 28.15 -7.22 -16.59
CA ILE A 76 29.27 -8.14 -16.83
C ILE A 76 28.72 -9.53 -17.19
N VAL A 77 27.76 -10.02 -16.41
CA VAL A 77 27.14 -11.34 -16.62
C VAL A 77 26.38 -11.39 -17.95
N ILE A 78 25.57 -10.38 -18.25
CA ILE A 78 24.80 -10.32 -19.50
C ILE A 78 25.76 -10.33 -20.70
N THR A 79 26.80 -9.51 -20.66
CA THR A 79 27.76 -9.40 -21.77
C THR A 79 28.59 -10.67 -21.94
N PHE A 80 28.95 -11.32 -20.82
CA PHE A 80 29.57 -12.64 -20.83
C PHE A 80 28.65 -13.67 -21.51
N LEU A 81 27.39 -13.78 -21.09
CA LEU A 81 26.42 -14.73 -21.66
C LEU A 81 26.16 -14.49 -23.15
N GLN A 82 26.02 -13.23 -23.57
CA GLN A 82 25.89 -12.85 -24.98
C GLN A 82 27.13 -13.24 -25.80
N SER A 83 28.31 -13.17 -25.21
CA SER A 83 29.55 -13.59 -25.86
C SER A 83 29.66 -15.11 -25.96
N VAL A 84 29.20 -15.83 -24.93
CA VAL A 84 29.10 -17.30 -24.96
C VAL A 84 28.10 -17.76 -26.03
N GLU A 85 26.98 -17.06 -26.20
CA GLU A 85 25.97 -17.38 -27.23
C GLU A 85 26.53 -17.31 -28.65
N ARG A 86 27.58 -16.50 -28.87
CA ARG A 86 28.26 -16.36 -30.16
C ARG A 86 29.29 -17.46 -30.44
N ILE A 87 29.57 -18.35 -29.49
CA ILE A 87 30.46 -19.50 -29.72
C ILE A 87 29.78 -20.44 -30.72
N GLU A 88 30.50 -20.80 -31.79
CA GLU A 88 30.01 -21.73 -32.81
C GLU A 88 29.55 -23.05 -32.17
N GLY A 89 28.32 -23.47 -32.48
CA GLY A 89 27.73 -24.69 -31.96
C GLY A 89 26.98 -24.51 -30.63
N VAL A 90 26.94 -23.32 -30.03
CA VAL A 90 26.02 -23.06 -28.90
C VAL A 90 24.57 -23.04 -29.41
N ILE A 91 23.72 -23.84 -28.79
CA ILE A 91 22.30 -24.00 -29.14
C ILE A 91 21.46 -23.07 -28.28
N ASN A 92 21.66 -23.11 -26.96
CA ASN A 92 21.01 -22.19 -26.03
C ASN A 92 21.77 -22.10 -24.70
N ILE A 93 21.41 -21.08 -23.92
CA ILE A 93 21.96 -20.81 -22.60
C ILE A 93 20.79 -20.59 -21.63
N VAL A 94 20.85 -21.24 -20.47
CA VAL A 94 19.83 -21.14 -19.43
C VAL A 94 20.48 -20.78 -18.10
N LYS A 95 20.06 -19.68 -17.48
CA LYS A 95 20.39 -19.39 -16.08
C LYS A 95 19.51 -20.26 -15.17
N THR A 96 20.14 -21.12 -14.37
CA THR A 96 19.45 -22.04 -13.45
C THR A 96 19.49 -21.57 -11.99
N ASN A 97 20.41 -20.65 -11.67
CA ASN A 97 20.45 -19.91 -10.41
C ASN A 97 21.09 -18.54 -10.64
N ASP A 98 20.59 -17.49 -9.98
CA ASP A 98 21.11 -16.13 -10.11
C ASP A 98 20.92 -15.40 -8.77
N THR A 99 21.96 -15.44 -7.92
CA THR A 99 21.86 -14.81 -6.60
C THR A 99 21.87 -13.28 -6.67
N ILE A 100 22.38 -12.70 -7.76
CA ILE A 100 22.37 -11.23 -7.98
C ILE A 100 20.92 -10.79 -8.15
N PHE A 101 20.21 -11.46 -9.08
CA PHE A 101 18.81 -11.17 -9.32
C PHE A 101 17.92 -11.48 -8.10
N GLN A 102 18.20 -12.56 -7.36
CA GLN A 102 17.49 -12.86 -6.10
C GLN A 102 17.64 -11.74 -5.07
N LYS A 103 18.85 -11.20 -4.90
CA LYS A 103 19.09 -10.10 -3.97
C LYS A 103 18.33 -8.84 -4.39
N MET A 104 18.42 -8.44 -5.66
CA MET A 104 17.67 -7.29 -6.18
C MET A 104 16.15 -7.48 -6.03
N SER A 105 15.67 -8.68 -6.32
CA SER A 105 14.24 -9.03 -6.18
C SER A 105 13.75 -8.88 -4.75
N LEU A 106 14.56 -9.29 -3.77
CA LEU A 106 14.24 -9.12 -2.36
C LEU A 106 14.12 -7.64 -1.99
N GLU A 107 15.08 -6.81 -2.41
CA GLU A 107 15.07 -5.36 -2.14
C GLU A 107 13.82 -4.67 -2.72
N TYR A 108 13.41 -5.05 -3.93
CA TYR A 108 12.18 -4.54 -4.53
C TYR A 108 10.92 -5.08 -3.84
N TYR A 109 10.92 -6.36 -3.47
CA TYR A 109 9.79 -6.98 -2.78
C TYR A 109 9.51 -6.34 -1.42
N GLU A 110 10.56 -6.03 -0.64
CA GLU A 110 10.44 -5.33 0.64
C GLU A 110 9.75 -3.97 0.47
N LYS A 111 10.19 -3.18 -0.52
CA LYS A 111 9.60 -1.89 -0.85
C LYS A 111 8.13 -1.99 -1.29
N ILE A 112 7.80 -2.96 -2.15
CA ILE A 112 6.41 -3.21 -2.59
C ILE A 112 5.54 -3.59 -1.39
N THR A 113 6.06 -4.41 -0.47
CA THR A 113 5.32 -4.86 0.71
C THR A 113 4.97 -3.68 1.63
N ILE A 114 5.88 -2.74 1.84
CA ILE A 114 5.61 -1.52 2.63
C ILE A 114 4.45 -0.73 2.02
N VAL A 115 4.53 -0.46 0.72
CA VAL A 115 3.49 0.28 -0.02
C VAL A 115 2.15 -0.47 0.01
N GLU A 116 2.17 -1.80 -0.14
CA GLU A 116 0.97 -2.62 -0.05
C GLU A 116 0.29 -2.50 1.31
N MET A 117 1.07 -2.53 2.41
CA MET A 117 0.53 -2.41 3.76
C MET A 117 -0.07 -1.03 4.02
N GLU A 118 0.60 0.04 3.57
CA GLU A 118 0.07 1.41 3.68
C GLU A 118 -1.20 1.59 2.84
N MET A 119 -1.24 1.02 1.63
CA MET A 119 -2.45 1.07 0.82
C MET A 119 -3.60 0.29 1.48
N ARG A 120 -3.33 -0.87 2.07
CA ARG A 120 -4.35 -1.62 2.83
C ARG A 120 -4.89 -0.81 4.00
N ASN A 121 -4.04 -0.02 4.66
CA ASN A 121 -4.46 0.88 5.72
C ASN A 121 -5.45 1.93 5.19
N VAL A 122 -5.10 2.62 4.09
CA VAL A 122 -5.98 3.61 3.44
C VAL A 122 -7.29 2.98 2.96
N LEU A 123 -7.22 1.84 2.26
CA LEU A 123 -8.42 1.13 1.79
C LEU A 123 -9.30 0.66 2.94
N ASN A 124 -8.70 0.16 4.02
CA ASN A 124 -9.45 -0.24 5.20
C ASN A 124 -10.20 0.95 5.79
N TYR A 125 -9.59 2.12 5.85
CA TYR A 125 -10.25 3.35 6.30
C TYR A 125 -11.39 3.76 5.35
N ILE A 126 -11.10 3.88 4.04
CA ILE A 126 -12.09 4.31 3.03
C ILE A 126 -13.31 3.38 3.04
N LEU A 127 -13.09 2.06 3.10
CA LEU A 127 -14.17 1.09 3.06
C LEU A 127 -14.99 1.05 4.36
N ASN A 128 -14.40 1.35 5.52
CA ASN A 128 -15.13 1.42 6.79
C ASN A 128 -15.69 2.83 7.10
N TYR A 129 -15.41 3.85 6.28
CA TYR A 129 -15.77 5.25 6.57
C TYR A 129 -17.26 5.45 6.87
N ASP A 130 -18.13 4.75 6.14
CA ASP A 130 -19.60 4.82 6.31
C ASP A 130 -20.16 3.59 7.07
N ASP A 131 -19.46 3.10 8.10
CA ASP A 131 -19.84 1.89 8.89
C ASP A 131 -20.01 0.60 8.06
N ARG A 132 -19.43 0.58 6.86
CA ARG A 132 -19.44 -0.59 5.98
C ARG A 132 -18.41 -1.61 6.45
N ARG A 133 -18.89 -2.69 7.05
CA ARG A 133 -18.02 -3.82 7.39
C ARG A 133 -17.42 -4.44 6.13
N ILE A 134 -16.09 -4.58 6.12
CA ILE A 134 -15.38 -5.33 5.08
C ILE A 134 -15.73 -6.81 5.20
N THR A 135 -16.62 -7.27 4.33
CA THR A 135 -17.08 -8.65 4.25
C THR A 135 -16.77 -9.24 2.87
N SER A 136 -16.89 -10.55 2.72
CA SER A 136 -16.74 -11.21 1.42
C SER A 136 -17.75 -10.72 0.39
N ASP A 137 -18.94 -10.33 0.82
CA ASP A 137 -19.97 -9.79 -0.07
C ASP A 137 -19.63 -8.40 -0.58
N LEU A 138 -18.95 -7.56 0.22
CA LEU A 138 -18.46 -6.25 -0.22
C LEU A 138 -17.57 -6.38 -1.46
N PHE A 139 -16.63 -7.33 -1.48
CA PHE A 139 -15.73 -7.53 -2.62
C PHE A 139 -16.46 -7.95 -3.90
N LYS A 140 -17.54 -8.72 -3.79
CA LYS A 140 -18.37 -9.07 -4.95
C LYS A 140 -18.98 -7.83 -5.60
N GLU A 141 -19.29 -6.79 -4.83
CA GLU A 141 -19.82 -5.51 -5.37
C GLU A 141 -18.82 -4.77 -6.27
N PHE A 142 -17.53 -5.03 -6.07
CA PHE A 142 -16.43 -4.50 -6.88
C PHE A 142 -15.92 -5.52 -7.91
N GLY A 143 -16.64 -6.63 -8.14
CA GLY A 143 -16.21 -7.69 -9.05
C GLY A 143 -14.95 -8.45 -8.59
N ILE A 144 -14.55 -8.29 -7.33
CA ILE A 144 -13.34 -8.89 -6.78
C ILE A 144 -13.64 -10.32 -6.30
N LYS A 145 -12.86 -11.27 -6.80
CA LYS A 145 -12.92 -12.66 -6.35
C LYS A 145 -12.01 -12.84 -5.14
N VAL A 146 -12.61 -13.26 -4.04
CA VAL A 146 -11.89 -13.58 -2.80
C VAL A 146 -11.42 -15.03 -2.84
N ALA A 147 -10.34 -15.34 -2.14
CA ALA A 147 -9.85 -16.72 -1.99
C ALA A 147 -10.95 -17.67 -1.47
N GLU A 148 -11.05 -18.86 -2.07
CA GLU A 148 -12.12 -19.84 -1.81
C GLU A 148 -12.12 -20.37 -0.35
N ASP A 149 -10.99 -20.28 0.35
CA ASP A 149 -10.80 -20.77 1.72
C ASP A 149 -11.02 -19.69 2.80
N LEU A 150 -11.51 -18.51 2.42
CA LEU A 150 -11.72 -17.41 3.37
C LEU A 150 -12.90 -17.68 4.30
N THR A 151 -12.62 -17.85 5.59
CA THR A 151 -13.63 -17.93 6.65
C THR A 151 -13.50 -16.78 7.65
N ALA A 152 -14.61 -16.36 8.26
CA ALA A 152 -14.61 -15.33 9.30
C ALA A 152 -13.75 -15.71 10.51
N GLU A 153 -13.65 -17.02 10.80
CA GLU A 153 -12.77 -17.53 11.86
C GLU A 153 -11.29 -17.30 11.55
N LYS A 154 -10.85 -17.51 10.30
CA LYS A 154 -9.46 -17.33 9.87
C LYS A 154 -9.06 -15.85 9.97
N ILE A 155 -9.91 -14.96 9.47
CA ILE A 155 -9.76 -13.50 9.58
C ILE A 155 -9.59 -13.08 11.04
N LYS A 156 -10.52 -13.52 11.91
CA LYS A 156 -10.52 -13.16 13.32
C LYS A 156 -9.29 -13.71 14.06
N LYS A 157 -8.87 -14.93 13.74
CA LYS A 157 -7.71 -15.59 14.36
C LYS A 157 -6.41 -14.85 14.08
N ASN A 158 -6.27 -14.26 12.89
CA ASN A 158 -5.05 -13.58 12.45
C ASN A 158 -5.08 -12.06 12.63
N TYR A 159 -6.18 -11.49 13.13
CA TYR A 159 -6.39 -10.04 13.21
C TYR A 159 -6.29 -9.33 11.85
N GLU A 160 -6.72 -10.03 10.79
CA GLU A 160 -6.71 -9.51 9.43
C GLU A 160 -8.12 -9.01 9.06
N ASN A 161 -8.25 -8.44 7.86
CA ASN A 161 -9.53 -8.20 7.22
C ASN A 161 -9.54 -8.83 5.82
N GLY A 162 -10.63 -8.66 5.09
CA GLY A 162 -10.76 -9.22 3.75
C GLY A 162 -9.72 -8.75 2.72
N LEU A 163 -9.10 -7.58 2.90
CA LEU A 163 -8.08 -7.04 1.98
C LEU A 163 -6.80 -7.90 1.96
N PHE A 164 -6.54 -8.69 3.02
CA PHE A 164 -5.41 -9.61 3.07
C PHE A 164 -5.56 -10.81 2.11
N TYR A 165 -6.76 -11.02 1.58
CA TYR A 165 -7.15 -12.22 0.84
C TYR A 165 -7.61 -11.93 -0.59
N ILE A 166 -7.33 -10.72 -1.08
CA ILE A 166 -7.52 -10.33 -2.48
C ILE A 166 -6.16 -10.15 -3.15
N LEU A 167 -6.13 -10.15 -4.48
CA LEU A 167 -4.88 -9.98 -5.21
C LEU A 167 -4.51 -8.49 -5.26
N PHE A 168 -3.22 -8.19 -5.29
CA PHE A 168 -2.70 -6.82 -5.39
C PHE A 168 -3.33 -6.04 -6.56
N LYS A 169 -3.45 -6.69 -7.72
CA LYS A 169 -4.11 -6.12 -8.91
C LYS A 169 -5.58 -5.75 -8.69
N ASP A 170 -6.25 -6.32 -7.70
CA ASP A 170 -7.67 -6.13 -7.47
C ASP A 170 -7.95 -4.82 -6.73
N TYR A 171 -6.94 -4.15 -6.14
CA TYR A 171 -7.11 -2.85 -5.47
C TYR A 171 -7.63 -1.76 -6.41
N LYS A 172 -7.32 -1.82 -7.71
CA LYS A 172 -7.87 -0.87 -8.68
C LYS A 172 -9.38 -1.03 -8.87
N SER A 173 -9.93 -2.22 -8.60
CA SER A 173 -11.35 -2.50 -8.79
C SER A 173 -12.23 -1.73 -7.81
N PHE A 174 -11.66 -1.12 -6.76
CA PHE A 174 -12.40 -0.21 -5.89
C PHE A 174 -12.85 1.10 -6.58
N LEU A 175 -12.31 1.40 -7.77
CA LEU A 175 -12.82 2.43 -8.68
C LEU A 175 -13.96 1.92 -9.58
N ASP A 176 -13.83 0.66 -10.02
CA ASP A 176 -14.72 0.02 -10.98
C ASP A 176 -15.89 -0.66 -10.27
N ILE A 177 -16.91 0.13 -9.96
CA ILE A 177 -18.13 -0.38 -9.33
C ILE A 177 -18.95 -1.12 -10.38
N GLU A 178 -19.32 -2.37 -10.12
CA GLU A 178 -20.23 -3.08 -11.03
C GLU A 178 -21.53 -2.28 -11.16
N PRO A 179 -21.96 -1.97 -12.40
CA PRO A 179 -23.23 -1.29 -12.60
C PRO A 179 -24.35 -2.18 -12.05
N LEU A 180 -25.23 -1.60 -11.24
CA LEU A 180 -26.41 -2.29 -10.74
C LEU A 180 -27.19 -2.88 -11.93
N ASN A 181 -27.37 -4.20 -11.92
CA ASN A 181 -28.18 -4.83 -12.95
C ASN A 181 -29.66 -4.44 -12.75
N ALA A 182 -30.45 -4.50 -13.83
CA ALA A 182 -31.86 -4.11 -13.80
C ALA A 182 -32.69 -4.89 -12.76
N ASN A 183 -32.30 -6.14 -12.45
CA ASN A 183 -32.99 -6.96 -11.46
C ASN A 183 -32.77 -6.45 -10.02
N ASP A 184 -31.56 -5.98 -9.69
CA ASP A 184 -31.24 -5.42 -8.39
C ASP A 184 -31.92 -4.06 -8.18
N ILE A 185 -31.98 -3.23 -9.23
CA ILE A 185 -32.76 -1.99 -9.21
C ILE A 185 -34.25 -2.30 -9.00
N THR A 186 -34.78 -3.32 -9.68
CA THR A 186 -36.19 -3.72 -9.55
C THR A 186 -36.48 -4.23 -8.13
N LYS A 187 -35.58 -5.01 -7.53
CA LYS A 187 -35.70 -5.45 -6.13
C LYS A 187 -35.68 -4.28 -5.16
N LEU A 188 -34.79 -3.31 -5.36
CA LEU A 188 -34.73 -2.09 -4.54
C LEU A 188 -36.02 -1.27 -4.67
N LEU A 189 -36.55 -1.10 -5.89
CA LEU A 189 -37.82 -0.39 -6.12
C LEU A 189 -39.04 -1.11 -5.49
N GLN A 190 -38.96 -2.43 -5.32
CA GLN A 190 -40.01 -3.24 -4.70
C GLN A 190 -39.84 -3.39 -3.18
N ASP A 191 -38.75 -2.89 -2.60
CA ASP A 191 -38.48 -2.96 -1.17
C ASP A 191 -39.40 -1.99 -0.42
N SER A 192 -40.41 -2.54 0.25
CA SER A 192 -41.39 -1.79 1.04
C SER A 192 -40.79 -1.07 2.25
N GLN A 193 -39.52 -1.30 2.56
CA GLN A 193 -38.81 -0.61 3.64
C GLN A 193 -38.12 0.68 3.20
N ILE A 194 -38.08 1.00 1.90
CA ILE A 194 -37.52 2.25 1.41
C ILE A 194 -38.61 3.33 1.42
N ASN A 195 -38.50 4.27 2.36
CA ASN A 195 -39.57 5.23 2.66
C ASN A 195 -39.30 6.62 2.05
N SER A 196 -38.13 6.84 1.47
CA SER A 196 -37.76 8.11 0.84
C SER A 196 -36.88 7.93 -0.38
N PHE A 197 -36.87 8.94 -1.25
CA PHE A 197 -35.97 8.98 -2.40
C PHE A 197 -34.49 9.01 -1.99
N GLU A 198 -34.15 9.67 -0.88
CA GLU A 198 -32.77 9.69 -0.38
C GLU A 198 -32.35 8.32 0.19
N GLU A 199 -33.26 7.58 0.82
CA GLU A 199 -33.01 6.20 1.27
C GLU A 199 -32.91 5.22 0.08
N PHE A 200 -33.68 5.45 -0.97
CA PHE A 200 -33.53 4.72 -2.24
C PHE A 200 -32.16 5.01 -2.87
N LYS A 201 -31.78 6.28 -2.93
CA LYS A 201 -30.50 6.75 -3.47
C LYS A 201 -29.32 6.26 -2.63
N SER A 202 -29.44 6.17 -1.31
CA SER A 202 -28.41 5.61 -0.43
C SER A 202 -28.27 4.10 -0.62
N LYS A 203 -29.38 3.34 -0.77
CA LYS A 203 -29.32 1.91 -1.11
C LYS A 203 -28.84 1.64 -2.54
N LEU A 204 -29.05 2.57 -3.47
CA LEU A 204 -28.41 2.58 -4.78
C LEU A 204 -26.91 2.90 -4.70
N ARG A 205 -26.49 3.69 -3.71
CA ARG A 205 -25.09 4.05 -3.44
C ARG A 205 -24.39 2.90 -2.71
N LYS A 206 -24.09 1.83 -3.45
CA LYS A 206 -23.02 0.86 -3.08
C LYS A 206 -21.61 1.48 -3.15
N LYS A 207 -21.48 2.80 -3.27
CA LYS A 207 -20.27 3.49 -3.72
C LYS A 207 -19.53 4.13 -2.56
N ILE A 208 -18.22 4.29 -2.68
CA ILE A 208 -17.46 5.22 -1.84
C ILE A 208 -18.10 6.61 -2.02
N ASN A 209 -18.54 7.21 -0.91
CA ASN A 209 -19.42 8.39 -0.95
C ASN A 209 -18.65 9.71 -1.00
N GLU A 210 -17.39 9.72 -0.56
CA GLU A 210 -16.57 10.91 -0.47
C GLU A 210 -15.76 11.11 -1.75
N ASP A 211 -15.98 12.23 -2.44
CA ASP A 211 -15.29 12.55 -3.71
C ASP A 211 -13.77 12.59 -3.54
N ARG A 212 -13.27 12.99 -2.37
CA ARG A 212 -11.82 12.97 -2.05
C ARG A 212 -11.23 11.57 -1.99
N HIS A 213 -11.98 10.59 -1.48
CA HIS A 213 -11.55 9.19 -1.48
C HIS A 213 -11.48 8.64 -2.91
N LEU A 214 -12.48 8.96 -3.75
CA LEU A 214 -12.47 8.61 -5.17
C LEU A 214 -11.31 9.27 -5.91
N GLY A 215 -11.05 10.55 -5.63
CA GLY A 215 -9.92 11.29 -6.20
C GLY A 215 -8.57 10.68 -5.84
N PHE A 216 -8.39 10.23 -4.60
CA PHE A 216 -7.20 9.49 -4.19
C PHE A 216 -7.08 8.14 -4.92
N LEU A 217 -8.14 7.33 -4.95
CA LEU A 217 -8.09 6.03 -5.63
C LEU A 217 -7.73 6.18 -7.12
N ALA A 218 -8.27 7.21 -7.78
CA ALA A 218 -7.96 7.51 -9.17
C ALA A 218 -6.51 7.96 -9.38
N SER A 219 -5.93 8.69 -8.42
CA SER A 219 -4.54 9.15 -8.53
C SER A 219 -3.52 8.01 -8.44
N VAL A 220 -3.85 6.96 -7.69
CA VAL A 220 -2.94 5.82 -7.47
C VAL A 220 -3.13 4.66 -8.47
N GLU A 221 -4.26 4.59 -9.17
CA GLU A 221 -4.64 3.48 -10.07
C GLU A 221 -3.53 3.08 -11.06
N LYS A 222 -2.98 4.08 -11.76
CA LYS A 222 -1.96 3.87 -12.79
C LYS A 222 -0.66 3.36 -12.19
N GLN A 223 -0.29 3.83 -10.99
CA GLN A 223 0.92 3.42 -10.29
C GLN A 223 0.81 1.96 -9.82
N PHE A 224 -0.36 1.53 -9.34
CA PHE A 224 -0.60 0.13 -8.95
C PHE A 224 -0.44 -0.86 -10.09
N SER A 225 -0.94 -0.51 -11.29
CA SER A 225 -0.81 -1.37 -12.46
C SER A 225 0.65 -1.61 -12.85
N GLN A 226 1.51 -0.60 -12.67
CA GLN A 226 2.94 -0.72 -12.93
C GLN A 226 3.67 -1.52 -11.83
N LEU A 227 3.29 -1.33 -10.56
CA LEU A 227 3.83 -2.13 -9.45
C LEU A 227 3.48 -3.62 -9.57
N ASP A 228 2.28 -3.96 -10.05
CA ASP A 228 1.90 -5.36 -10.24
C ASP A 228 2.79 -6.08 -11.27
N ASN A 229 3.23 -5.39 -12.33
CA ASN A 229 4.15 -5.96 -13.31
C ASN A 229 5.47 -6.40 -12.66
N ILE A 230 6.07 -5.52 -11.85
CA ILE A 230 7.34 -5.81 -11.18
C ILE A 230 7.16 -6.89 -10.13
N ARG A 231 6.06 -6.84 -9.36
CA ARG A 231 5.69 -7.88 -8.40
C ARG A 231 5.58 -9.25 -9.08
N ASN A 232 4.92 -9.32 -10.24
CA ASN A 232 4.80 -10.55 -11.02
C ASN A 232 6.17 -11.03 -11.53
N SER A 233 7.02 -10.11 -12.03
CA SER A 233 8.38 -10.44 -12.45
C SER A 233 9.23 -10.99 -11.30
N ILE A 234 9.13 -10.42 -10.10
CA ILE A 234 9.80 -10.91 -8.88
C ILE A 234 9.27 -12.31 -8.50
N MET A 235 7.96 -12.49 -8.46
CA MET A 235 7.33 -13.76 -8.05
C MET A 235 7.67 -14.92 -9.00
N HIS A 236 7.83 -14.62 -10.29
CA HIS A 236 8.20 -15.61 -11.30
C HIS A 236 9.71 -15.67 -11.58
N ILE A 237 10.51 -14.90 -10.84
CA ILE A 237 11.97 -14.83 -10.98
C ILE A 237 12.38 -14.49 -12.43
N HIS A 238 11.66 -13.55 -13.04
CA HIS A 238 11.93 -13.04 -14.38
C HIS A 238 12.86 -11.83 -14.31
N SER A 239 13.79 -11.73 -15.26
CA SER A 239 14.64 -10.54 -15.39
C SER A 239 13.81 -9.27 -15.56
N LEU A 240 14.12 -8.25 -14.78
CA LEU A 240 13.53 -6.92 -14.90
C LEU A 240 14.24 -6.14 -16.01
N SER A 241 13.45 -5.60 -16.93
CA SER A 241 13.90 -4.65 -17.94
C SER A 241 14.27 -3.30 -17.32
N GLU A 242 15.13 -2.53 -17.99
CA GLU A 242 15.46 -1.16 -17.55
C GLU A 242 14.22 -0.27 -17.45
N GLY A 243 13.25 -0.47 -18.35
CA GLY A 243 11.97 0.25 -18.31
C GLY A 243 11.15 -0.09 -17.06
N GLU A 244 11.10 -1.37 -16.65
CA GLU A 244 10.44 -1.78 -15.41
C GLU A 244 11.12 -1.18 -14.18
N ILE A 245 12.46 -1.22 -14.14
CA ILE A 245 13.25 -0.64 -13.03
C ILE A 245 13.02 0.87 -12.94
N SER A 246 13.15 1.59 -14.07
CA SER A 246 12.94 3.05 -14.07
C SER A 246 11.51 3.43 -13.67
N ASN A 247 10.50 2.67 -14.13
CA ASN A 247 9.12 2.91 -13.71
C ASN A 247 8.92 2.65 -12.21
N PHE A 248 9.54 1.59 -11.68
CA PHE A 248 9.54 1.33 -10.24
C PHE A 248 10.08 2.52 -9.46
N GLU A 249 11.25 3.01 -9.86
CA GLU A 249 11.93 4.10 -9.16
C GLU A 249 11.11 5.39 -9.18
N LYS A 250 10.40 5.68 -10.28
CA LYS A 250 9.48 6.82 -10.37
C LYS A 250 8.25 6.68 -9.48
N ILE A 251 7.75 5.47 -9.26
CA ILE A 251 6.61 5.22 -8.36
C ILE A 251 7.05 5.34 -6.90
N MET A 252 8.28 4.90 -6.61
CA MET A 252 8.80 4.85 -5.25
C MET A 252 9.44 6.17 -4.77
N ASN A 253 9.88 7.03 -5.68
CA ASN A 253 10.54 8.28 -5.36
C ASN A 253 9.82 9.47 -6.00
N ASP A 254 9.74 10.57 -5.27
CA ASP A 254 9.21 11.81 -5.81
C ASP A 254 10.10 12.31 -6.95
N THR A 255 9.47 12.79 -8.01
CA THR A 255 10.13 13.46 -9.12
C THR A 255 9.70 14.92 -9.18
N GLU A 256 10.31 15.70 -10.08
CA GLU A 256 9.92 17.10 -10.29
C GLU A 256 8.43 17.25 -10.68
N PHE A 257 7.85 16.24 -11.33
CA PHE A 257 6.51 16.33 -11.92
C PHE A 257 5.48 15.40 -11.27
N ASP A 258 5.92 14.27 -10.71
CA ASP A 258 5.07 13.22 -10.17
C ASP A 258 5.47 12.88 -8.73
N LYS A 259 4.47 12.78 -7.85
CA LYS A 259 4.62 12.30 -6.48
C LYS A 259 4.70 10.77 -6.45
N SER A 260 5.54 10.25 -5.57
CA SER A 260 5.60 8.83 -5.24
C SER A 260 4.29 8.36 -4.60
N LEU A 261 4.06 7.06 -4.65
CA LEU A 261 2.87 6.46 -4.08
C LEU A 261 2.80 6.65 -2.56
N LEU A 262 3.95 6.59 -1.86
CA LEU A 262 4.01 6.86 -0.42
C LEU A 262 3.68 8.33 -0.12
N THR A 263 4.17 9.27 -0.92
CA THR A 263 3.82 10.68 -0.75
C THR A 263 2.33 10.92 -1.00
N LEU A 264 1.73 10.28 -2.01
CA LEU A 264 0.28 10.34 -2.25
C LEU A 264 -0.53 9.78 -1.07
N ILE A 265 -0.08 8.67 -0.47
CA ILE A 265 -0.70 8.09 0.72
C ILE A 265 -0.57 9.04 1.93
N ASN A 266 0.60 9.63 2.14
CA ASN A 266 0.81 10.59 3.23
C ASN A 266 -0.03 11.85 3.05
N ASP A 267 -0.11 12.37 1.83
CA ASP A 267 -0.98 13.51 1.50
C ASP A 267 -2.45 13.18 1.76
N PHE A 268 -2.89 11.97 1.42
CA PHE A 268 -4.24 11.50 1.76
C PHE A 268 -4.47 11.57 3.27
N TRP A 269 -3.57 11.03 4.08
CA TRP A 269 -3.73 11.07 5.55
C TRP A 269 -3.70 12.48 6.11
N ASN A 270 -2.80 13.34 5.62
CA ASN A 270 -2.74 14.75 6.04
C ASN A 270 -4.06 15.48 5.72
N ASN A 271 -4.62 15.23 4.53
CA ASN A 271 -5.89 15.82 4.13
C ASN A 271 -7.06 15.28 4.96
N GLU A 272 -7.14 13.96 5.20
CA GLU A 272 -8.17 13.36 6.06
C GLU A 272 -8.08 13.88 7.49
N GLN A 273 -6.86 14.03 8.03
CA GLN A 273 -6.67 14.60 9.36
C GLN A 273 -7.21 16.03 9.42
N ASN A 274 -6.89 16.88 8.45
CA ASN A 274 -7.38 18.26 8.43
C ASN A 274 -8.91 18.33 8.33
N GLU A 275 -9.53 17.49 7.50
CA GLU A 275 -10.98 17.43 7.31
C GLU A 275 -11.70 16.89 8.57
N LEU A 276 -11.17 15.83 9.17
CA LEU A 276 -11.77 15.21 10.35
C LEU A 276 -11.52 16.01 11.62
N LYS A 277 -10.52 16.89 11.66
CA LYS A 277 -10.19 17.72 12.83
C LYS A 277 -11.41 18.45 13.36
N GLN A 278 -12.08 19.19 12.48
CA GLN A 278 -13.26 19.96 12.84
C GLN A 278 -14.42 19.07 13.29
N LYS A 279 -14.69 17.98 12.56
CA LYS A 279 -15.77 17.04 12.89
C LYS A 279 -15.53 16.32 14.22
N THR A 280 -14.28 15.98 14.51
CA THR A 280 -13.88 15.31 15.76
C THR A 280 -14.00 16.27 16.93
N THR A 281 -13.47 17.49 16.81
CA THR A 281 -13.60 18.54 17.83
C THR A 281 -15.07 18.82 18.17
N LEU A 282 -15.92 19.00 17.16
CA LEU A 282 -17.36 19.21 17.35
C LEU A 282 -18.01 18.06 18.14
N LYS A 283 -17.78 16.81 17.74
CA LYS A 283 -18.35 15.64 18.43
C LYS A 283 -17.89 15.51 19.88
N ILE A 284 -16.65 15.94 20.18
CA ILE A 284 -16.12 15.91 21.55
C ILE A 284 -16.79 17.00 22.39
N ILE A 285 -16.89 18.22 21.86
CA ILE A 285 -17.64 19.30 22.52
C ILE A 285 -19.08 18.84 22.78
N GLU A 286 -19.77 18.26 21.79
CA GLU A 286 -21.11 17.68 21.96
C GLU A 286 -21.16 16.63 23.07
N SER A 287 -20.19 15.70 23.11
CA SER A 287 -20.13 14.65 24.14
C SER A 287 -19.91 15.25 25.54
N VAL A 288 -19.01 16.21 25.68
CA VAL A 288 -18.74 16.88 26.97
C VAL A 288 -19.96 17.66 27.44
N ILE A 289 -20.61 18.40 26.53
CA ILE A 289 -21.84 19.12 26.86
C ILE A 289 -22.94 18.14 27.28
N LYS A 290 -23.12 17.05 26.52
CA LYS A 290 -24.10 16.02 26.85
C LYS A 290 -23.85 15.41 28.22
N ASP A 291 -22.60 15.07 28.55
CA ASP A 291 -22.22 14.56 29.87
C ASP A 291 -22.53 15.57 30.99
N ILE A 292 -22.29 16.86 30.75
CA ILE A 292 -22.64 17.93 31.69
C ILE A 292 -24.16 17.97 31.93
N PHE A 293 -24.97 17.87 30.87
CA PHE A 293 -26.43 17.91 30.95
C PHE A 293 -27.06 16.63 31.52
N GLU A 294 -26.50 15.46 31.24
CA GLU A 294 -26.97 14.21 31.86
C GLU A 294 -26.73 14.17 33.37
N ASN A 295 -25.77 14.96 33.85
CA ASN A 295 -25.45 15.10 35.28
C ASN A 295 -26.06 16.35 35.93
N SER A 296 -26.90 17.11 35.22
CA SER A 296 -27.58 18.29 35.75
C SER A 296 -29.05 18.00 36.11
N THR A 297 -29.61 18.80 37.02
CA THR A 297 -30.98 18.64 37.54
C THR A 297 -31.78 19.90 37.28
N PHE A 298 -33.04 19.76 36.86
CA PHE A 298 -33.94 20.90 36.71
C PHE A 298 -34.81 21.09 37.96
N GLU A 299 -34.70 22.25 38.61
CA GLU A 299 -35.58 22.65 39.73
C GLU A 299 -36.24 24.01 39.42
N GLU A 300 -37.55 24.13 39.65
CA GLU A 300 -38.31 25.38 39.45
C GLU A 300 -38.15 26.06 38.06
N GLY A 301 -37.94 25.26 37.01
CA GLY A 301 -37.72 25.77 35.64
C GLY A 301 -36.30 26.28 35.38
N LYS A 302 -35.36 25.98 36.28
CA LYS A 302 -33.95 26.36 36.21
C LYS A 302 -33.07 25.12 36.15
N LEU A 303 -32.04 25.17 35.32
CA LEU A 303 -31.03 24.13 35.26
C LEU A 303 -30.03 24.30 36.41
N ILE A 304 -29.72 23.22 37.12
CA ILE A 304 -28.71 23.17 38.19
C ILE A 304 -27.63 22.15 37.78
N ILE A 305 -26.39 22.62 37.58
CA ILE A 305 -25.25 21.77 37.21
C ILE A 305 -24.40 21.49 38.44
N THR A 306 -24.69 20.38 39.13
CA THR A 306 -24.18 20.15 40.49
C THR A 306 -22.75 19.60 40.58
N LYS A 307 -22.13 19.15 39.47
CA LYS A 307 -20.93 18.29 39.58
C LYS A 307 -19.57 18.95 39.41
N ASP A 308 -19.42 20.04 38.64
CA ASP A 308 -18.10 20.64 38.39
C ASP A 308 -18.10 22.18 38.23
N PHE A 309 -19.27 22.82 38.19
CA PHE A 309 -19.41 24.24 37.79
C PHE A 309 -20.04 25.14 38.87
N GLY A 310 -20.52 24.58 39.98
CA GLY A 310 -21.23 25.33 41.02
C GLY A 310 -22.73 25.47 40.74
N ASP A 311 -23.52 25.79 41.77
CA ASP A 311 -24.97 25.97 41.66
C ASP A 311 -25.31 27.32 40.99
N ASP A 312 -25.17 27.39 39.66
CA ASP A 312 -25.57 28.58 38.88
C ASP A 312 -26.88 28.36 38.12
N ILE A 313 -27.73 29.39 38.16
CA ILE A 313 -29.09 29.40 37.64
C ILE A 313 -29.12 30.23 36.35
N LEU A 314 -29.37 29.60 35.21
CA LEU A 314 -29.59 30.31 33.95
C LEU A 314 -31.07 30.68 33.77
N SER A 315 -31.32 31.92 33.33
CA SER A 315 -32.65 32.44 33.01
C SER A 315 -32.83 32.90 31.55
N GLU A 316 -31.76 32.86 30.74
CA GLU A 316 -31.73 33.49 29.41
C GLU A 316 -31.87 32.55 28.21
N TYR A 317 -31.82 31.23 28.41
CA TYR A 317 -31.92 30.27 27.29
C TYR A 317 -33.30 29.65 27.19
N GLU A 318 -33.94 29.81 26.03
CA GLU A 318 -35.27 29.25 25.73
C GLU A 318 -35.22 27.73 25.51
N SER A 319 -34.06 27.19 25.10
CA SER A 319 -33.83 25.76 24.94
C SER A 319 -32.39 25.34 25.20
N LEU A 320 -32.22 24.05 25.49
CA LEU A 320 -30.93 23.38 25.70
C LEU A 320 -30.08 23.31 24.41
N GLU A 321 -30.77 23.35 23.26
CA GLU A 321 -30.19 23.28 21.92
C GLU A 321 -29.54 24.62 21.54
N ASP A 322 -30.14 25.75 21.95
CA ASP A 322 -29.58 27.10 21.73
C ASP A 322 -28.30 27.33 22.54
N LEU A 323 -28.28 26.89 23.80
CA LEU A 323 -27.08 26.93 24.65
C LEU A 323 -25.96 26.02 24.14
N GLN A 324 -26.31 24.85 23.60
CA GLN A 324 -25.35 23.95 22.94
C GLN A 324 -24.69 24.60 21.73
N ASN A 325 -25.50 25.21 20.85
CA ASN A 325 -25.01 25.86 19.63
C ASN A 325 -24.09 27.05 19.95
N ASP A 326 -24.42 27.82 20.99
CA ASP A 326 -23.63 28.95 21.45
C ASP A 326 -22.27 28.53 22.05
N ILE A 327 -22.24 27.46 22.87
CA ILE A 327 -20.99 26.89 23.41
C ILE A 327 -20.12 26.35 22.27
N ILE A 328 -20.72 25.69 21.27
CA ILE A 328 -20.00 25.19 20.09
C ILE A 328 -19.39 26.33 19.28
N ALA A 329 -20.13 27.42 19.08
CA ALA A 329 -19.64 28.61 18.39
C ALA A 329 -18.46 29.25 19.15
N TYR A 330 -18.56 29.34 20.48
CA TYR A 330 -17.49 29.88 21.33
C TYR A 330 -16.25 28.99 21.38
N GLY A 331 -16.44 27.66 21.48
CA GLY A 331 -15.35 26.69 21.48
C GLY A 331 -14.55 26.69 20.17
N ASN A 332 -15.24 26.84 19.02
CA ASN A 332 -14.57 26.89 17.71
C ASN A 332 -13.64 28.10 17.53
N ASP A 333 -13.92 29.23 18.18
CA ASP A 333 -13.09 30.44 18.09
C ASP A 333 -11.89 30.41 19.06
N GLY A 334 -11.92 29.57 20.11
CA GLY A 334 -10.93 29.52 21.18
C GLY A 334 -9.96 28.33 21.18
N LEU A 335 -10.23 27.26 20.42
CA LEU A 335 -9.51 25.98 20.51
C LEU A 335 -8.57 25.72 19.33
N GLU A 336 -7.26 25.86 19.55
CA GLU A 336 -6.24 25.19 18.71
C GLU A 336 -5.99 23.77 19.24
N ILE A 337 -6.96 22.85 19.09
CA ILE A 337 -6.75 21.45 19.51
C ILE A 337 -5.80 20.76 18.52
N ASP A 338 -4.81 20.03 19.01
CA ASP A 338 -4.02 19.08 18.21
C ASP A 338 -4.57 17.65 18.37
N TYR A 339 -4.32 16.77 17.39
CA TYR A 339 -5.00 15.48 17.26
C TYR A 339 -4.64 14.44 18.33
N ASN A 340 -3.61 14.69 19.14
CA ASN A 340 -3.26 13.85 20.27
C ASN A 340 -4.17 14.21 21.44
N LEU A 341 -5.42 13.73 21.39
CA LEU A 341 -6.36 13.81 22.52
C LEU A 341 -5.74 13.17 23.74
N THR A 342 -5.21 14.03 24.60
CA THR A 342 -4.79 13.69 25.94
C THR A 342 -5.94 13.96 26.89
N SER A 343 -5.84 13.44 28.10
CA SER A 343 -6.70 13.88 29.20
C SER A 343 -6.63 15.40 29.44
N GLU A 344 -5.60 16.10 28.94
CA GLU A 344 -5.46 17.56 29.07
C GLU A 344 -6.39 18.32 28.11
N ASP A 345 -6.69 17.79 26.92
CA ASP A 345 -7.61 18.42 25.97
C ASP A 345 -9.07 18.36 26.46
N GLU A 346 -9.45 17.25 27.08
CA GLU A 346 -10.77 17.12 27.72
C GLU A 346 -10.92 18.11 28.89
N ILE A 347 -9.83 18.36 29.63
CA ILE A 347 -9.79 19.37 30.69
C ILE A 347 -9.90 20.78 30.10
N GLN A 348 -9.17 21.10 29.03
CA GLN A 348 -9.27 22.42 28.37
C GLN A 348 -10.67 22.68 27.81
N ILE A 349 -11.32 21.68 27.20
CA ILE A 349 -12.70 21.82 26.73
C ILE A 349 -13.64 22.08 27.92
N LYS A 350 -13.47 21.36 29.03
CA LYS A 350 -14.25 21.63 30.27
C LYS A 350 -13.99 23.04 30.81
N GLU A 351 -12.75 23.52 30.77
CA GLU A 351 -12.38 24.88 31.18
C GLU A 351 -12.97 25.94 30.27
N ILE A 352 -13.01 25.74 28.95
CA ILE A 352 -13.62 26.70 28.01
C ILE A 352 -15.14 26.71 28.14
N VAL A 353 -15.76 25.54 28.30
CA VAL A 353 -17.18 25.44 28.63
C VAL A 353 -17.45 26.15 29.96
N LYS A 354 -16.54 26.05 30.94
CA LYS A 354 -16.63 26.75 32.23
C LYS A 354 -16.48 28.26 32.09
N GLU A 355 -15.49 28.75 31.34
CA GLU A 355 -15.29 30.18 31.11
C GLU A 355 -16.49 30.79 30.37
N TYR A 356 -17.06 30.05 29.41
CA TYR A 356 -18.29 30.46 28.75
C TYR A 356 -19.46 30.49 29.74
N TRP A 357 -19.57 29.49 30.61
CA TRP A 357 -20.58 29.42 31.67
C TRP A 357 -20.48 30.59 32.66
N GLU A 358 -19.29 30.89 33.15
CA GLU A 358 -19.00 32.00 34.07
C GLU A 358 -19.25 33.38 33.43
N ARG A 359 -19.27 33.48 32.10
CA ARG A 359 -19.64 34.70 31.38
C ARG A 359 -21.15 34.91 31.26
N LEU A 360 -21.93 33.83 31.36
CA LEU A 360 -23.39 33.86 31.25
C LEU A 360 -24.08 34.07 32.62
N SER A 361 -23.40 33.70 33.72
CA SER A 361 -23.79 33.97 35.12
C SER A 361 -23.46 35.41 35.54
#